data_AF-A0A5C4LJX1-F1
#
_entry.id   AF-A0A5C4LJX1-F1
#
_cell.length_a   1.000
_cell.length_b   1.000
_cell.length_c   1.000
_cell.angle_alpha   90.00
_cell.angle_beta   90.00
_cell.angle_gamma   90.00
#
_symmetry.space_group_name_H-M   'P 1'
#
loop_
_entity.id
_entity.type
_entity.pdbx_description
1 polymer ?
#
loop_
_entity_poly.entity_id
_entity_poly.type
_entity_poly.pdbx_seq_one_letter_code
_entity_poly.pdbx_strand_id
1 'polypeptide(L)'
;MRCEPPAFETIFRIPGGHRLESDGMLGRGGRVFGLCWFHREYDRRDRLVARYETYDEVGADGAPRCGWRRYDEAGRLTLGHEVAMRWAALVENLSRHEAETALQHPRAHEAERDCVPA
;
A
#
# COMPACT_ATOMS: atom_id res chain seq x y z
N MET A 1 3.34 -4.41 21.53
CA MET A 1 2.97 -3.09 20.96
C MET A 1 1.84 -3.29 19.96
N ARG A 2 0.76 -2.49 20.03
CA ARG A 2 -0.24 -2.49 18.94
C ARG A 2 0.46 -1.87 17.74
N CYS A 3 0.66 -2.64 16.66
CA CYS A 3 1.15 -2.12 15.40
C CYS A 3 0.08 -1.18 14.85
N GLU A 4 0.17 0.09 15.21
CA GLU A 4 -0.66 1.11 14.59
C GLU A 4 -0.25 1.19 13.11
N PRO A 5 -1.22 1.15 12.18
CA PRO A 5 -0.90 1.27 10.77
C PRO A 5 -0.21 2.60 10.50
N PRO A 6 0.62 2.67 9.46
CA PRO A 6 1.22 3.94 9.08
C PRO A 6 0.15 4.96 8.65
N ALA A 7 0.48 6.25 8.68
CA ALA A 7 -0.42 7.29 8.19
C ALA A 7 -0.63 7.17 6.66
N PHE A 8 -1.75 6.57 6.26
CA PHE A 8 -2.03 6.22 4.87
C PHE A 8 -2.14 7.44 3.95
N GLU A 9 -2.75 8.54 4.41
CA GLU A 9 -2.85 9.78 3.65
C GLU A 9 -1.47 10.34 3.29
N THR A 10 -0.54 10.25 4.24
CA THR A 10 0.85 10.70 4.09
C THR A 10 1.61 9.83 3.09
N ILE A 11 1.51 8.51 3.24
CA ILE A 11 2.24 7.56 2.39
C ILE A 11 1.74 7.59 0.94
N PHE A 12 0.42 7.68 0.75
CA PHE A 12 -0.16 7.69 -0.59
C PHE A 12 -0.11 9.05 -1.26
N ARG A 13 0.29 10.11 -0.53
CA ARG A 13 0.35 11.49 -1.02
C ARG A 13 -0.98 11.94 -1.64
N ILE A 14 -2.08 11.65 -0.93
CA ILE A 14 -3.44 11.94 -1.42
C ILE A 14 -3.60 13.45 -1.66
N PRO A 15 -4.09 13.88 -2.84
CA PRO A 15 -4.33 15.30 -3.11
C PRO A 15 -5.32 15.88 -2.09
N GLY A 16 -5.09 17.11 -1.60
CA GLY A 16 -5.93 17.72 -0.56
C GLY A 16 -7.40 17.99 -0.94
N GLY A 17 -7.81 17.68 -2.18
CA GLY A 17 -9.20 17.68 -2.62
C GLY A 17 -9.86 16.31 -2.66
N HIS A 18 -9.11 15.24 -2.44
CA HIS A 18 -9.59 13.88 -2.53
C HIS A 18 -9.90 13.35 -1.13
N ARG A 19 -10.77 12.36 -1.05
CA ARG A 19 -11.14 11.66 0.19
C ARG A 19 -10.57 10.25 0.14
N LEU A 20 -9.83 9.86 1.18
CA LEU A 20 -9.39 8.50 1.39
C LEU A 20 -10.33 7.83 2.40
N GLU A 21 -10.93 6.71 2.01
CA GLU A 21 -11.81 5.92 2.87
C GLU A 21 -11.21 4.53 3.12
N SER A 22 -11.25 4.06 4.35
CA SER A 22 -10.88 2.69 4.68
C SER A 22 -11.97 1.72 4.20
N ASP A 23 -11.57 0.72 3.42
CA ASP A 23 -12.43 -0.33 2.84
C ASP A 23 -12.33 -1.65 3.61
N GLY A 24 -11.48 -1.70 4.64
CA GLY A 24 -11.38 -2.82 5.57
C GLY A 24 -9.95 -3.28 5.82
N MET A 25 -9.85 -4.38 6.55
CA MET A 25 -8.59 -5.01 6.95
C MET A 25 -8.72 -6.52 6.84
N LEU A 26 -7.67 -7.18 6.39
CA LEU A 26 -7.57 -8.63 6.29
C LEU A 26 -6.31 -9.11 7.02
N GLY A 27 -6.50 -10.00 7.99
CA GLY A 27 -5.39 -10.78 8.56
C GLY A 27 -5.14 -12.03 7.73
N ARG A 28 -3.88 -12.29 7.38
CA ARG A 28 -3.44 -13.50 6.70
C ARG A 28 -2.70 -14.40 7.68
N GLY A 29 -3.09 -15.67 7.74
CA GLY A 29 -2.41 -16.72 8.49
C GLY A 29 -1.95 -17.85 7.56
N GLY A 30 -0.98 -18.65 8.02
CA GLY A 30 -0.43 -19.76 7.26
C GLY A 30 0.93 -19.42 6.62
N ARG A 31 1.15 -19.88 5.38
CA ARG A 31 2.45 -19.73 4.70
C ARG A 31 2.83 -18.28 4.41
N VAL A 32 1.84 -17.42 4.24
CA VAL A 32 1.99 -15.96 4.31
C VAL A 32 1.30 -15.51 5.59
N PHE A 33 2.01 -14.79 6.44
CA PHE A 33 1.48 -14.31 7.72
C PHE A 33 1.63 -12.79 7.80
N GLY A 34 0.53 -12.07 8.04
CA GLY A 34 0.57 -10.62 8.07
C GLY A 34 -0.79 -9.95 8.08
N LEU A 35 -0.77 -8.64 7.87
CA LEU A 35 -1.94 -7.77 7.86
C LEU A 35 -1.99 -6.99 6.55
N CYS A 36 -3.19 -6.84 6.01
CA CYS A 36 -3.48 -5.99 4.86
C CYS A 36 -4.57 -4.98 5.23
N TRP A 37 -4.40 -3.75 4.78
CA TRP A 37 -5.38 -2.67 4.90
C TRP A 37 -5.77 -2.18 3.52
N PHE A 38 -7.06 -1.97 3.29
CA PHE A 38 -7.59 -1.54 2.02
C PHE A 38 -8.17 -0.13 2.13
N HIS A 39 -7.91 0.70 1.11
CA HIS A 39 -8.47 2.04 1.02
C HIS A 39 -8.99 2.34 -0.37
N ARG A 40 -9.93 3.26 -0.45
CA ARG A 40 -10.47 3.83 -1.68
C ARG A 40 -10.25 5.32 -1.68
N GLU A 41 -9.79 5.86 -2.81
CA GLU A 41 -9.62 7.29 -3.02
C GLU A 41 -10.71 7.80 -3.95
N TYR A 42 -11.41 8.83 -3.50
CA TYR A 42 -12.45 9.51 -4.26
C TYR A 42 -12.03 10.94 -4.58
N ASP A 43 -12.36 11.42 -5.78
CA ASP A 43 -12.17 12.82 -6.14
C ASP A 43 -13.22 13.74 -5.47
N ARG A 44 -13.14 15.05 -5.75
CA ARG A 44 -14.09 16.06 -5.24
C ARG A 44 -15.55 15.86 -5.69
N ARG A 45 -15.79 14.95 -6.64
CA ARG A 45 -17.10 14.63 -7.21
C ARG A 45 -17.59 13.25 -6.76
N ASP A 46 -16.98 12.69 -5.70
CA ASP A 46 -17.26 11.35 -5.17
C ASP A 46 -17.04 10.22 -6.20
N ARG A 47 -16.18 10.43 -7.21
CA ARG A 47 -15.79 9.37 -8.15
C ARG A 47 -14.59 8.62 -7.63
N LEU A 48 -14.66 7.29 -7.64
CA LEU A 48 -13.52 6.44 -7.30
C LEU A 48 -12.40 6.62 -8.33
N VAL A 49 -11.23 7.07 -7.89
CA VAL A 49 -10.07 7.30 -8.77
C VAL A 49 -8.93 6.32 -8.51
N ALA A 50 -8.92 5.68 -7.33
CA ALA A 50 -7.92 4.69 -6.98
C ALA A 50 -8.37 3.76 -5.86
N ARG A 51 -7.72 2.60 -5.79
CA ARG A 51 -7.75 1.71 -4.63
C ARG A 51 -6.33 1.49 -4.13
N TYR A 52 -6.18 1.31 -2.84
CA TYR A 52 -4.90 1.08 -2.20
C TYR A 52 -4.96 -0.19 -1.36
N GLU A 53 -3.88 -0.96 -1.39
CA GLU A 53 -3.61 -2.08 -0.49
C GLU A 53 -2.28 -1.78 0.21
N THR A 54 -2.30 -1.62 1.53
CA THR A 54 -1.08 -1.63 2.36
C THR A 54 -0.92 -2.98 3.00
N TYR A 55 0.29 -3.50 3.07
CA TYR A 55 0.57 -4.79 3.69
C TYR A 55 1.78 -4.71 4.62
N ASP A 56 1.73 -5.50 5.68
CA ASP A 56 2.86 -5.82 6.57
C ASP A 56 2.83 -7.32 6.81
N GLU A 57 3.70 -8.06 6.14
CA GLU A 57 3.65 -9.51 6.09
C GLU A 57 5.03 -10.17 6.05
N VAL A 58 5.04 -11.46 6.35
CA VAL A 58 6.12 -12.39 6.03
C VAL A 58 5.64 -13.20 4.84
N GLY A 59 6.38 -13.10 3.74
CA GLY A 59 6.04 -13.79 2.49
C GLY A 59 6.18 -15.30 2.58
N ALA A 60 5.76 -16.00 1.53
CA ALA A 60 5.82 -17.46 1.46
C ALA A 60 7.24 -18.03 1.43
N ASP A 61 8.21 -17.17 1.13
CA ASP A 61 9.66 -17.37 1.19
C ASP A 61 10.25 -17.13 2.59
N GLY A 62 9.43 -16.71 3.56
CA GLY A 62 9.86 -16.33 4.90
C GLY A 62 10.44 -14.92 4.98
N ALA A 63 10.48 -14.16 3.88
CA ALA A 63 11.06 -12.82 3.87
C ALA A 63 10.05 -11.79 4.42
N PRO A 64 10.44 -10.97 5.41
CA PRO A 64 9.62 -9.88 5.92
C PRO A 64 9.52 -8.76 4.88
N ARG A 65 8.32 -8.22 4.69
CA ARG A 65 8.08 -7.09 3.80
C ARG A 65 6.91 -6.25 4.26
N CYS A 66 6.99 -4.96 4.01
CA CYS A 66 5.85 -4.07 4.12
C CYS A 66 5.87 -3.08 2.96
N GLY A 67 4.71 -2.57 2.61
CA GLY A 67 4.58 -1.75 1.43
C GLY A 67 3.14 -1.47 1.09
N TRP A 68 2.95 -0.91 -0.09
CA TRP A 68 1.62 -0.66 -0.61
C TRP A 68 1.57 -0.79 -2.12
N ARG A 69 0.35 -0.98 -2.63
CA ARG A 69 0.01 -1.04 -4.04
C ARG A 69 -1.15 -0.08 -4.30
N ARG A 70 -1.08 0.65 -5.41
CA ARG A 70 -2.16 1.49 -5.91
C ARG A 70 -2.72 0.88 -7.19
N TYR A 71 -4.02 0.71 -7.21
CA TYR A 71 -4.78 0.26 -8.35
C TYR A 71 -5.64 1.41 -8.89
N ASP A 72 -5.89 1.43 -10.20
CA ASP A 72 -6.86 2.34 -10.79
C ASP A 72 -8.32 1.93 -10.50
N GLU A 73 -9.27 2.69 -11.05
CA GLU A 73 -10.70 2.42 -10.93
C GLU A 73 -11.13 1.05 -11.49
N ALA A 74 -10.37 0.49 -12.44
CA ALA A 74 -10.61 -0.83 -13.02
C ALA A 74 -9.92 -1.97 -12.24
N GLY A 75 -9.14 -1.64 -11.20
CA GLY A 75 -8.39 -2.61 -10.41
C GLY A 75 -7.03 -2.99 -11.01
N ARG A 76 -6.53 -2.26 -12.01
CA ARG A 76 -5.20 -2.48 -12.58
C ARG A 76 -4.14 -1.84 -11.70
N LEU A 77 -3.06 -2.57 -11.41
CA LEU A 77 -1.94 -2.04 -10.66
C LEU A 77 -1.29 -0.89 -11.43
N THR A 78 -1.11 0.25 -10.76
CA THR A 78 -0.53 1.47 -11.37
C THR A 78 0.78 1.86 -10.71
N LEU A 79 0.87 1.75 -9.38
CA LEU A 79 2.06 2.08 -8.61
C LEU A 79 2.20 1.07 -7.47
N GLY A 80 3.42 0.92 -6.97
CA GLY A 80 3.66 0.22 -5.72
C GLY A 80 4.98 0.61 -5.10
N HIS A 81 5.10 0.35 -3.82
CA HIS A 81 6.35 0.46 -3.09
C HIS A 81 6.46 -0.71 -2.11
N GLU A 82 7.67 -1.23 -1.96
CA GLU A 82 7.97 -2.32 -1.03
C GLU A 82 9.29 -2.03 -0.33
N VAL A 83 9.30 -2.30 0.97
CA VAL A 83 10.49 -2.28 1.83
C VAL A 83 10.70 -3.69 2.36
N ALA A 84 11.93 -4.19 2.27
CA ALA A 84 12.33 -5.54 2.67
C ALA A 84 12.46 -5.71 4.20
N MET A 85 11.51 -5.17 4.95
CA MET A 85 11.37 -5.26 6.40
C MET A 85 9.90 -5.16 6.79
N ARG A 86 9.53 -5.65 7.97
CA ARG A 86 8.19 -5.42 8.54
C ARG A 86 8.04 -3.98 9.02
N TRP A 87 6.80 -3.48 9.04
CA TRP A 87 6.49 -2.14 9.54
C TRP A 87 6.97 -1.94 10.98
N ALA A 88 6.71 -2.93 11.85
CA ALA A 88 7.17 -2.92 13.23
C ALA A 88 8.70 -2.76 13.34
N ALA A 89 9.46 -3.45 12.49
CA ALA A 89 10.91 -3.35 12.47
C ALA A 89 11.38 -1.98 11.97
N LEU A 90 10.69 -1.38 10.99
CA LEU A 90 11.03 -0.02 10.52
C LEU A 90 10.85 1.02 11.64
N VAL A 91 9.74 0.97 12.38
CA VAL A 91 9.49 1.93 13.48
C VAL A 91 10.32 1.66 14.74
N GLU A 92 10.92 0.48 14.86
CA GLU A 92 11.90 0.18 15.91
C GLU A 92 13.29 0.72 15.56
N ASN A 93 13.67 0.71 14.27
CA ASN A 93 14.98 1.18 13.81
C ASN A 93 15.01 2.67 13.47
N LEU A 94 13.87 3.26 13.11
CA LEU A 94 13.71 4.65 12.68
C LEU A 94 12.63 5.35 13.52
N SER A 95 12.60 6.68 13.51
CA SER A 95 11.41 7.39 13.97
C SER A 95 10.21 7.05 13.07
N ARG A 96 8.98 7.15 13.61
CA ARG A 96 7.76 6.91 12.82
C ARG A 96 7.72 7.73 11.53
N HIS A 97 8.12 9.00 11.61
CA HIS A 97 8.12 9.89 10.46
C HIS A 97 9.11 9.45 9.36
N GLU A 98 10.30 8.98 9.75
CA GLU A 98 11.28 8.44 8.82
C GLU A 98 10.80 7.12 8.21
N ALA A 99 10.15 6.26 8.99
CA ALA A 99 9.55 5.02 8.50
C ALA A 99 8.41 5.29 7.49
N GLU A 100 7.55 6.28 7.76
CA GLU A 100 6.52 6.74 6.81
C GLU A 100 7.15 7.32 5.55
N THR A 101 8.23 8.08 5.67
CA THR A 101 9.00 8.64 4.54
C THR A 101 9.61 7.53 3.68
N ALA A 102 10.13 6.47 4.31
CA ALA A 102 10.63 5.30 3.58
C ALA A 102 9.55 4.68 2.69
N LEU A 103 8.29 4.69 3.12
CA LEU A 103 7.16 4.17 2.35
C LEU A 103 6.63 5.12 1.26
N GLN A 104 7.07 6.38 1.19
CA GLN A 104 6.51 7.38 0.26
C GLN A 104 7.00 7.30 -1.20
N HIS A 105 8.00 6.49 -1.52
CA HIS A 105 8.69 6.54 -2.83
C HIS A 105 8.27 5.43 -3.80
N PRO A 106 7.15 5.55 -4.54
CA PRO A 106 6.68 4.50 -5.44
C PRO A 106 7.64 4.22 -6.59
N ARG A 107 7.68 2.96 -7.01
CA ARG A 107 8.13 2.57 -8.34
C ARG A 107 6.91 2.53 -9.25
N ALA A 108 7.02 3.16 -10.42
CA ALA A 108 5.98 3.06 -11.43
C ALA A 108 5.95 1.64 -11.99
N HIS A 109 4.77 1.03 -12.04
CA HIS A 109 4.59 -0.20 -12.80
C HIS A 109 4.18 0.23 -14.20
N GLU A 110 5.08 0.14 -15.17
CA GLU A 110 4.68 0.23 -16.57
C GLU A 110 3.70 -0.91 -16.80
N ALA A 111 2.43 -0.59 -16.98
CA ALA A 111 1.46 -1.55 -17.43
C ALA A 111 1.89 -1.94 -18.85
N GLU A 112 2.62 -3.04 -18.98
CA GLU A 112 2.89 -3.70 -20.25
C GLU A 112 1.53 -4.04 -20.85
N ARG A 113 1.04 -3.11 -21.66
CA ARG A 113 -0.02 -3.36 -22.61
C ARG A 113 0.62 -4.26 -23.64
N ASP A 114 0.49 -5.57 -23.43
CA ASP A 114 0.50 -6.53 -24.52
C ASP A 114 -0.61 -6.11 -25.49
N CYS A 115 -0.24 -5.20 -26.40
CA CYS A 115 -0.93 -4.98 -27.65
C CYS A 115 -0.73 -6.27 -28.43
N VAL A 116 -1.69 -7.18 -28.33
CA VAL A 116 -1.91 -8.19 -29.35
C VAL A 116 -2.59 -7.48 -30.54
N PRO A 117 -1.97 -7.45 -31.73
CA PRO A 117 -2.75 -7.49 -32.95
C PRO A 117 -2.68 -8.89 -33.57
N ALA A 118 -3.84 -9.23 -34.13
CA ALA A 118 -4.27 -10.43 -34.84
C ALA A 118 -3.25 -11.13 -35.75
#